data_AF-A0A0J5GRB1-F1
#
_entry.id   AF-A0A0J5GRB1-F1
#
_cell.length_a   1.000
_cell.length_b   1.000
_cell.length_c   1.000
_cell.angle_alpha   90.00
_cell.angle_beta   90.00
_cell.angle_gamma   90.00
#
_symmetry.space_group_name_H-M   'P 1'
#
loop_
_entity.id
_entity.type
_entity.pdbx_description
1 polymer ?
#
loop_
_entity_poly.entity_id
_entity_poly.type
_entity_poly.pdbx_seq_one_letter_code
_entity_poly.pdbx_strand_id
1 'polypeptide(L)'
;MSFFKNVIDAFKDNREIKQPILHKDISENPILIENLKSLAESNNPSMDFKKVENHLKLFSIGHAGEKSVMFELKNSMVPMLILHDIYLEFEDYQAQMD
;
A
#
# COMPACT_ATOMS: atom_id res chain seq x y z
N MET A 1 16.90 -40.33 5.14
CA MET A 1 15.57 -40.12 5.77
C MET A 1 15.08 -38.66 5.77
N SER A 2 15.93 -37.66 5.52
CA SER A 2 15.49 -36.24 5.49
C SER A 2 14.53 -35.91 4.34
N PHE A 3 14.76 -36.45 3.14
CA PHE A 3 13.94 -36.16 1.95
C PHE A 3 12.47 -36.57 2.11
N PHE A 4 12.21 -37.79 2.57
CA PHE A 4 10.85 -38.29 2.81
C PHE A 4 10.14 -37.53 3.93
N LYS A 5 10.86 -37.12 4.97
CA LYS A 5 10.31 -36.31 6.06
C LYS A 5 9.86 -34.94 5.55
N ASN A 6 10.69 -34.26 4.76
CA ASN A 6 10.36 -32.96 4.16
C ASN A 6 9.16 -33.04 3.21
N VAL A 7 9.02 -34.15 2.46
CA VAL A 7 7.84 -34.38 1.59
C VAL A 7 6.58 -34.57 2.43
N ILE A 8 6.63 -35.41 3.47
CA ILE A 8 5.49 -35.62 4.38
C ILE A 8 5.09 -34.32 5.09
N ASP A 9 6.08 -33.53 5.52
CA ASP A 9 5.85 -32.23 6.18
C ASP A 9 5.21 -31.21 5.22
N ALA A 10 5.60 -31.20 3.94
CA ALA A 10 4.96 -30.38 2.90
C ALA A 10 3.52 -30.82 2.59
N PHE A 11 3.23 -32.12 2.61
CA PHE A 11 1.86 -32.64 2.42
C PHE A 11 0.96 -32.40 3.65
N LYS A 12 1.53 -32.23 4.84
CA LYS A 12 0.83 -31.89 6.09
C LYS A 12 0.63 -30.40 6.31
N ASP A 13 1.06 -29.58 5.35
CA ASP A 13 0.95 -28.13 5.44
C ASP A 13 -0.51 -27.66 5.38
N ASN A 14 -1.08 -27.42 6.57
CA ASN A 14 -2.45 -26.97 6.78
C ASN A 14 -2.58 -25.43 6.79
N ARG A 15 -1.59 -24.68 6.29
CA ARG A 15 -1.68 -23.22 6.23
C ARG A 15 -2.86 -22.78 5.36
N GLU A 16 -3.70 -21.92 5.92
CA GLU A 16 -4.83 -21.30 5.23
C GLU A 16 -4.37 -20.30 4.16
N ILE A 17 -3.27 -19.59 4.44
CA ILE A 17 -2.64 -18.64 3.51
C ILE A 17 -1.50 -19.37 2.81
N LYS A 18 -1.63 -19.54 1.48
CA LYS A 18 -0.64 -20.24 0.63
C LYS A 18 0.06 -19.32 -0.36
N GLN A 19 -0.41 -18.09 -0.50
CA GLN A 19 0.09 -17.07 -1.42
C GLN A 19 -0.18 -15.69 -0.81
N PRO A 20 0.40 -14.60 -1.35
CA PRO A 20 0.01 -13.25 -0.96
C PRO A 20 -1.50 -13.06 -1.17
N ILE A 21 -2.22 -12.71 -0.11
CA ILE A 21 -3.64 -12.37 -0.17
C ILE A 21 -3.78 -10.90 0.18
N LEU A 22 -4.37 -10.14 -0.74
CA LEU A 22 -4.69 -8.74 -0.51
C LEU A 22 -6.10 -8.66 0.07
N HIS A 23 -6.24 -8.04 1.24
CA HIS A 23 -7.55 -7.90 1.90
C HIS A 23 -8.17 -6.51 1.69
N LYS A 24 -7.33 -5.47 1.57
CA LYS A 24 -7.74 -4.12 1.20
C LYS A 24 -6.76 -3.63 0.14
N ASP A 25 -7.24 -3.43 -1.09
CA ASP A 25 -6.40 -2.86 -2.16
C ASP A 25 -6.16 -1.38 -1.88
N ILE A 26 -5.13 -0.83 -2.52
CA ILE A 26 -4.85 0.61 -2.52
C ILE A 26 -6.05 1.28 -3.19
N SER A 27 -7.04 1.74 -2.42
CA SER A 27 -8.21 2.45 -2.92
C SER A 27 -7.91 3.91 -3.24
N GLU A 28 -6.63 4.27 -3.30
CA GLU A 28 -6.18 5.62 -3.58
C GLU A 28 -6.40 5.97 -5.05
N ASN A 29 -7.58 6.50 -5.32
CA ASN A 29 -7.61 7.62 -6.24
C ASN A 29 -6.82 8.74 -5.55
N PRO A 30 -5.68 9.22 -6.09
CA PRO A 30 -4.83 10.15 -5.38
C PRO A 30 -5.46 11.55 -5.46
N ILE A 31 -6.59 11.72 -4.76
CA ILE A 31 -7.36 12.96 -4.65
C ILE A 31 -6.41 14.09 -4.27
N LEU A 32 -5.40 13.80 -3.46
CA LEU A 32 -4.35 14.75 -3.10
C LEU A 32 -3.51 15.20 -4.31
N ILE A 33 -3.05 14.28 -5.17
CA ILE A 33 -2.29 14.59 -6.38
C ILE A 33 -3.18 15.32 -7.39
N GLU A 34 -4.44 14.92 -7.54
CA GLU A 34 -5.40 15.62 -8.40
C GLU A 34 -5.64 17.05 -7.91
N ASN A 35 -5.89 17.23 -6.62
CA ASN A 35 -6.03 18.55 -6.01
C ASN A 35 -4.78 19.40 -6.18
N LEU A 36 -3.58 18.83 -6.01
CA LEU A 36 -2.31 19.54 -6.22
C LEU A 36 -2.10 19.93 -7.69
N LYS A 37 -2.52 19.10 -8.65
CA LYS A 37 -2.52 19.46 -10.07
C LYS A 37 -3.47 20.62 -10.35
N SER A 38 -4.70 20.55 -9.87
CA SER A 38 -5.66 21.65 -10.00
C SER A 38 -5.18 22.93 -9.33
N LEU A 39 -4.46 22.82 -8.21
CA LEU A 39 -3.86 23.97 -7.53
C LEU A 39 -2.73 24.59 -8.35
N ALA A 40 -1.87 23.76 -8.95
CA ALA A 40 -0.78 24.21 -9.81
C ALA A 40 -1.30 24.92 -11.08
N GLU A 41 -2.46 24.50 -11.58
CA GLU A 41 -3.14 25.12 -12.73
C GLU A 41 -3.93 26.39 -12.35
N SER A 42 -4.12 26.68 -11.07
CA SER A 42 -4.89 27.84 -10.60
C SER A 42 -4.08 29.13 -10.68
N ASN A 43 -4.65 30.22 -11.23
CA ASN A 43 -3.97 31.53 -11.29
C ASN A 43 -4.19 32.35 -10.00
N ASN A 44 -3.90 31.77 -8.83
CA ASN A 44 -4.07 32.46 -7.56
C ASN A 44 -2.79 33.23 -7.16
N PRO A 45 -2.79 34.58 -7.17
CA PRO A 45 -1.60 35.38 -6.91
C PRO A 45 -1.11 35.35 -5.45
N SER A 46 -1.90 34.84 -4.50
CA SER A 46 -1.47 34.67 -3.11
C SER A 46 -0.85 33.29 -2.81
N MET A 47 -0.69 32.44 -3.84
CA MET A 47 -0.26 31.06 -3.69
C MET A 47 1.24 30.88 -3.93
N ASP A 48 1.88 30.08 -3.08
CA ASP A 48 3.27 29.66 -3.30
C ASP A 48 3.32 28.47 -4.28
N PHE A 49 3.36 28.78 -5.57
CA PHE A 49 3.44 27.79 -6.65
C PHE A 49 4.65 26.85 -6.53
N LYS A 50 5.78 27.36 -6.03
CA LYS A 50 6.99 26.54 -5.85
C LYS A 50 6.75 25.44 -4.80
N LYS A 51 5.99 25.75 -3.74
CA LYS A 51 5.62 24.76 -2.73
C LYS A 51 4.66 23.72 -3.29
N VAL A 52 3.68 24.14 -4.09
CA VAL A 52 2.71 23.24 -4.73
C VAL A 52 3.41 22.26 -5.68
N GLU A 53 4.30 22.75 -6.55
CA GLU A 53 5.07 21.91 -7.46
C GLU A 53 5.98 20.92 -6.71
N ASN A 54 6.65 21.37 -5.65
CA ASN A 54 7.48 20.50 -4.82
C ASN A 54 6.66 19.40 -4.16
N HIS A 55 5.49 19.74 -3.59
CA HIS A 55 4.60 18.75 -3.00
C HIS A 55 4.10 17.77 -4.08
N LEU A 56 3.63 18.27 -5.22
CA LEU A 56 3.16 17.44 -6.32
C LEU A 56 4.23 16.43 -6.76
N LYS A 57 5.49 16.87 -6.88
CA LYS A 57 6.62 15.99 -7.19
C LYS A 57 6.84 14.92 -6.11
N LEU A 58 6.91 15.31 -4.84
CA LEU A 58 7.17 14.38 -3.73
C LEU A 58 6.06 13.34 -3.59
N PHE A 59 4.79 13.76 -3.61
CA PHE A 59 3.64 12.85 -3.54
C PHE A 59 3.58 11.92 -4.76
N SER A 60 3.91 12.41 -5.96
CA SER A 60 3.95 11.55 -7.15
C SER A 60 5.03 10.47 -7.06
N ILE A 61 6.20 10.81 -6.48
CA ILE A 61 7.28 9.84 -6.26
C ILE A 61 6.88 8.81 -5.21
N GLY A 62 6.29 9.25 -4.09
CA GLY A 62 5.78 8.36 -3.03
C GLY A 62 4.76 7.36 -3.58
N HIS A 63 3.73 7.87 -4.26
CA HIS A 63 2.68 7.04 -4.89
C HIS A 63 3.24 6.00 -5.86
N ALA A 64 4.23 6.39 -6.67
CA ALA A 64 4.87 5.45 -7.59
C ALA A 64 5.67 4.37 -6.84
N GLY A 65 6.34 4.74 -5.75
CA GLY A 65 7.07 3.82 -4.88
C GLY A 65 6.16 2.80 -4.21
N GLU A 66 5.07 3.26 -3.59
CA GLU A 66 4.08 2.40 -2.92
C GLU A 66 3.44 1.40 -3.90
N LYS A 67 3.10 1.85 -5.10
CA LYS A 67 2.63 0.95 -6.17
C LYS A 67 3.65 -0.12 -6.55
N SER A 68 4.94 0.24 -6.61
CA SER A 68 6.00 -0.73 -6.89
C SER A 68 6.11 -1.77 -5.78
N VAL A 69 6.13 -1.33 -4.52
CA VAL A 69 6.20 -2.23 -3.35
C VAL A 69 4.99 -3.15 -3.31
N MET A 70 3.78 -2.62 -3.49
CA MET A 70 2.56 -3.43 -3.52
C MET A 70 2.58 -4.45 -4.66
N PHE A 71 3.08 -4.07 -5.84
CA PHE A 71 3.27 -5.01 -6.94
C PHE A 71 4.25 -6.13 -6.58
N GLU A 72 5.39 -5.81 -5.98
CA GLU A 72 6.37 -6.79 -5.52
C GLU A 72 5.80 -7.72 -4.46
N LEU A 73 5.07 -7.19 -3.47
CA LEU A 73 4.43 -7.97 -2.41
C LEU A 73 3.40 -8.96 -2.99
N LYS A 74 2.54 -8.50 -3.90
CA LYS A 74 1.57 -9.35 -4.62
C LYS A 74 2.25 -10.47 -5.41
N ASN A 75 3.46 -10.25 -5.92
CA ASN A 75 4.20 -11.21 -6.73
C ASN A 75 5.32 -11.94 -5.97
N SER A 76 5.45 -11.75 -4.67
CA SER A 76 6.55 -12.30 -3.86
C SER A 76 6.51 -13.82 -3.73
N MET A 77 5.37 -14.46 -4.03
CA MET A 77 5.09 -15.87 -3.76
C MET A 77 5.26 -16.26 -2.28
N VAL A 78 5.32 -15.28 -1.38
CA VAL A 78 5.39 -15.49 0.06
C VAL A 78 3.96 -15.59 0.60
N PRO A 79 3.61 -16.66 1.33
CA PRO A 79 2.30 -16.74 1.98
C PRO A 79 2.17 -15.65 3.06
N MET A 80 1.41 -14.60 2.76
CA MET A 80 1.19 -13.47 3.67
C MET A 80 -0.16 -12.79 3.42
N LEU A 81 -0.69 -12.15 4.45
CA LEU A 81 -1.83 -11.25 4.35
C LEU A 81 -1.32 -9.82 4.20
N ILE A 82 -1.71 -9.13 3.13
CA ILE A 82 -1.36 -7.74 2.89
C ILE A 82 -2.56 -6.88 3.26
N LEU A 83 -2.33 -6.03 4.25
CA LEU A 83 -3.27 -5.03 4.74
C LEU A 83 -2.64 -3.66 4.52
N HIS A 84 -3.45 -2.70 4.11
CA HIS A 84 -3.03 -1.34 3.83
C HIS A 84 -4.14 -0.40 4.28
N ASP A 85 -3.76 0.72 4.90
CA ASP A 85 -4.70 1.70 5.45
C ASP A 85 -5.74 1.08 6.40
N ILE A 86 -5.29 0.35 7.41
CA ILE A 86 -6.22 -0.23 8.40
C ILE A 86 -6.64 0.86 9.36
N TYR A 87 -7.94 1.15 9.38
CA TYR A 87 -8.55 1.93 10.44
C TYR A 87 -9.15 0.98 11.47
N LEU A 88 -8.70 1.10 12.72
CA LEU A 88 -9.15 0.31 13.85
C LEU A 88 -9.91 1.22 14.82
N GLU A 89 -11.11 0.79 15.20
CA GLU A 89 -11.94 1.46 16.19
C GLU A 89 -12.32 0.47 17.30
N PHE A 90 -12.12 0.87 18.55
CA PHE A 90 -12.48 0.11 19.72
C PHE A 90 -12.97 1.05 20.82
N GLU A 91 -14.27 1.01 21.12
CA GLU A 91 -14.92 1.96 22.02
C GLU A 91 -14.61 3.41 21.59
N ASP A 92 -14.02 4.21 22.48
CA ASP A 92 -13.62 5.59 22.22
C ASP A 92 -12.19 5.70 21.61
N TYR A 93 -11.53 4.58 21.33
CA TYR A 93 -10.17 4.54 20.79
C TYR A 93 -10.19 4.33 19.28
N GLN A 94 -9.36 5.13 18.61
CA GLN A 94 -9.17 5.07 17.16
C GLN A 94 -7.68 4.99 16.86
N ALA A 95 -7.31 4.08 15.97
CA ALA A 95 -5.94 3.91 15.51
C ALA A 95 -5.91 3.71 13.99
N GLN A 96 -4.94 4.34 13.33
CA GLN A 96 -4.66 4.14 11.92
C GLN A 96 -3.32 3.43 11.77
N MET A 97 -3.32 2.34 11.00
CA MET A 97 -2.13 1.62 10.58
C MET A 97 -1.98 1.83 9.08
N ASP A 98 -0.96 2.57 8.70
CA ASP A 98 -0.58 2.84 7.31
C ASP A 98 0.12 1.61 6.69
#